data_AF-A0A969HPV3-F1
#
_entry.id   AF-A0A969HPV3-F1
#
_cell.length_a   1.000
_cell.length_b   1.000
_cell.length_c   1.000
_cell.angle_alpha   90.00
_cell.angle_beta   90.00
_cell.angle_gamma   90.00
#
_symmetry.space_group_name_H-M   'P 1'
#
loop_
_entity.id
_entity.type
_entity.pdbx_description
1 polymer ?
#
loop_
_entity_poly.entity_id
_entity_poly.type
_entity_poly.pdbx_seq_one_letter_code
_entity_poly.pdbx_strand_id
1 'polypeptide(L)'
;LTLENKYGSLEIASLGAINGSSSFSSLGIGALKESLKMSTKSDSRFEVRQIASSFNLVSIDCQYSSIDLDFSDDANFLFNVYTSFGNLKLDETKAKMHKASQTHTSAAYEGQYGSGTPGNRQVNIVSKYGNIHFK
;
A
#
# COMPACT_ATOMS: atom_id res chain seq x y z
N LEU A 1 14.05 -10.66 2.52
CA LEU A 1 13.26 -11.87 2.86
C LEU A 1 12.33 -12.17 1.68
N THR A 2 12.29 -13.41 1.19
CA THR A 2 11.35 -13.84 0.13
C THR A 2 10.21 -14.62 0.77
N LEU A 3 8.96 -14.17 0.57
CA LEU A 3 7.79 -14.79 1.19
C LEU A 3 6.80 -15.30 0.15
N GLU A 4 6.37 -16.56 0.30
CA GLU A 4 5.29 -17.17 -0.48
C GLU A 4 4.27 -17.80 0.47
N ASN A 5 3.04 -17.30 0.47
CA ASN A 5 1.93 -17.87 1.24
C ASN A 5 0.78 -18.26 0.30
N LYS A 6 0.33 -19.51 0.40
CA LYS A 6 -0.70 -20.09 -0.48
C LYS A 6 -2.04 -20.34 0.21
N TYR A 7 -2.07 -20.49 1.55
CA TYR A 7 -3.27 -20.72 2.36
C TYR A 7 -3.02 -20.36 3.83
N GLY A 8 -3.97 -19.65 4.47
CA GLY A 8 -3.92 -19.34 5.92
C GLY A 8 -3.72 -17.85 6.24
N SER A 9 -3.74 -17.49 7.53
CA SER A 9 -3.44 -16.13 8.01
C SER A 9 -1.95 -16.02 8.35
N LEU A 10 -1.24 -15.13 7.69
CA LEU A 10 0.15 -14.84 8.01
C LEU A 10 0.25 -13.49 8.69
N GLU A 11 0.71 -13.50 9.95
CA GLU A 11 1.05 -12.29 10.69
C GLU A 11 2.56 -12.18 10.86
N ILE A 12 3.13 -11.04 10.45
CA ILE A 12 4.55 -10.78 10.64
C ILE A 12 4.71 -9.58 11.55
N ALA A 13 5.31 -9.77 12.73
CA ALA A 13 5.39 -8.75 13.76
C ALA A 13 6.19 -7.51 13.33
N SER A 14 7.41 -7.67 12.80
CA SER A 14 8.21 -6.57 12.28
C SER A 14 9.17 -7.05 11.19
N LEU A 15 9.32 -6.23 10.14
CA LEU A 15 10.24 -6.49 9.04
C LEU A 15 10.95 -5.20 8.61
N GLY A 16 12.22 -5.33 8.23
CA GLY A 16 12.98 -4.28 7.54
C GLY A 16 12.54 -4.18 6.08
N ALA A 17 12.95 -5.18 5.28
CA ALA A 17 12.63 -5.28 3.86
C ALA A 17 12.03 -6.65 3.49
N ILE A 18 10.93 -6.64 2.75
CA ILE A 18 10.27 -7.87 2.26
C ILE A 18 9.95 -7.76 0.77
N ASN A 19 10.15 -8.88 0.07
CA ASN A 19 9.69 -9.09 -1.29
C ASN A 19 8.91 -10.41 -1.32
N GLY A 20 7.68 -10.44 -1.80
CA GLY A 20 6.90 -11.68 -1.75
C GLY A 20 5.63 -11.67 -2.57
N SER A 21 5.00 -12.83 -2.63
CA SER A 21 3.68 -12.98 -3.23
C SER A 21 2.77 -13.82 -2.34
N SER A 22 1.48 -13.48 -2.36
CA SER A 22 0.44 -14.17 -1.59
C SER A 22 -0.74 -14.49 -2.48
N SER A 23 -1.47 -15.57 -2.16
CA SER A 23 -2.74 -15.90 -2.79
C SER A 23 -3.59 -16.70 -1.82
N PHE A 24 -4.92 -16.46 -1.82
CA PHE A 24 -5.90 -17.18 -0.99
C PHE A 24 -5.62 -17.15 0.53
N SER A 25 -5.05 -16.05 1.00
CA SER A 25 -4.64 -15.84 2.39
C SER A 25 -5.11 -14.49 2.94
N SER A 26 -4.98 -14.30 4.25
CA SER A 26 -4.97 -12.97 4.86
C SER A 26 -3.53 -12.68 5.31
N LEU A 27 -3.02 -11.50 4.97
CA LEU A 27 -1.64 -11.13 5.30
C LEU A 27 -1.65 -9.81 6.06
N GLY A 28 -1.13 -9.88 7.29
CA GLY A 28 -0.96 -8.75 8.19
C GLY A 28 0.51 -8.53 8.51
N ILE A 29 1.00 -7.31 8.30
CA ILE A 29 2.33 -6.88 8.74
C ILE A 29 2.11 -5.92 9.92
N GLY A 30 2.73 -6.21 11.05
CA GLY A 30 2.73 -5.35 12.24
C GLY A 30 3.48 -4.06 11.97
N ALA A 31 4.80 -4.12 11.79
CA ALA A 31 5.64 -2.94 11.54
C ALA A 31 6.59 -3.11 10.33
N LEU A 32 6.53 -2.17 9.40
CA LEU A 32 7.44 -2.04 8.25
C LEU A 32 8.42 -0.89 8.48
N LYS A 33 9.74 -1.17 8.42
CA LYS A 33 10.79 -0.17 8.68
C LYS A 33 11.46 0.41 7.44
N GLU A 34 11.65 -0.39 6.38
CA GLU A 34 12.46 0.03 5.22
C GLU A 34 11.72 -0.10 3.89
N SER A 35 11.34 -1.30 3.44
CA SER A 35 10.72 -1.46 2.13
C SER A 35 9.82 -2.68 1.98
N LEU A 36 8.78 -2.53 1.17
CA LEU A 36 7.75 -3.53 0.92
C LEU A 36 7.55 -3.69 -0.59
N LYS A 37 7.69 -4.92 -1.09
CA LYS A 37 7.31 -5.30 -2.45
C LYS A 37 6.42 -6.53 -2.39
N MET A 38 5.13 -6.40 -2.72
CA MET A 38 4.18 -7.51 -2.60
C MET A 38 3.30 -7.64 -3.84
N SER A 39 3.02 -8.88 -4.22
CA SER A 39 2.00 -9.20 -5.23
C SER A 39 0.94 -10.13 -4.63
N THR A 40 -0.31 -9.71 -4.66
CA THR A 40 -1.46 -10.43 -4.08
C THR A 40 -2.52 -10.66 -5.16
N LYS A 41 -3.13 -11.85 -5.20
CA LYS A 41 -4.10 -12.18 -6.26
C LYS A 41 -5.52 -12.27 -5.73
N SER A 42 -5.76 -13.27 -4.89
CA SER A 42 -7.10 -13.62 -4.38
C SER A 42 -7.17 -13.53 -2.86
N ASP A 43 -6.34 -12.68 -2.26
CA ASP A 43 -6.30 -12.49 -0.81
C ASP A 43 -7.51 -11.66 -0.37
N SER A 44 -8.10 -12.00 0.77
CA SER A 44 -9.27 -11.27 1.27
C SER A 44 -8.90 -9.85 1.72
N ARG A 45 -7.71 -9.71 2.33
CA ARG A 45 -7.18 -8.44 2.84
C ARG A 45 -5.67 -8.49 3.02
N PHE A 46 -5.01 -7.38 2.67
CA PHE A 46 -3.61 -7.13 2.95
C PHE A 46 -3.51 -5.87 3.84
N GLU A 47 -2.96 -6.01 5.03
CA GLU A 47 -2.86 -4.91 6.00
C GLU A 47 -1.42 -4.72 6.47
N VAL A 48 -0.99 -3.45 6.55
CA VAL A 48 0.25 -3.04 7.23
C VAL A 48 -0.12 -2.04 8.31
N ARG A 49 0.05 -2.44 9.58
CA ARG A 49 -0.45 -1.70 10.75
C ARG A 49 0.44 -0.54 11.19
N GLN A 50 1.70 -0.54 10.80
CA GLN A 50 2.62 0.55 11.11
C GLN A 50 3.72 0.65 10.06
N ILE A 51 3.68 1.69 9.25
CA ILE A 51 4.75 2.02 8.30
C ILE A 51 5.54 3.18 8.89
N ALA A 52 6.79 2.92 9.25
CA ALA A 52 7.67 3.94 9.84
C ALA A 52 7.97 5.06 8.85
N SER A 53 8.05 6.33 9.29
CA SER A 53 8.42 7.48 8.45
C SER A 53 9.78 7.35 7.75
N SER A 54 10.65 6.45 8.24
CA SER A 54 11.94 6.09 7.63
C SER A 54 11.85 5.17 6.41
N PHE A 55 10.66 4.67 6.06
CA PHE A 55 10.51 3.78 4.91
C PHE A 55 10.99 4.44 3.61
N ASN A 56 11.48 3.65 2.66
CA ASN A 56 11.94 4.13 1.36
C ASN A 56 10.94 3.82 0.25
N LEU A 57 10.39 2.60 0.23
CA LEU A 57 9.53 2.15 -0.87
C LEU A 57 8.46 1.20 -0.39
N VAL A 58 7.21 1.48 -0.76
CA VAL A 58 6.10 0.51 -0.73
C VAL A 58 5.63 0.31 -2.16
N SER A 59 5.68 -0.93 -2.64
CA SER A 59 5.20 -1.31 -3.97
C SER A 59 4.26 -2.51 -3.83
N ILE A 60 3.01 -2.36 -4.26
CA ILE A 60 2.00 -3.41 -4.13
C ILE A 60 1.25 -3.60 -5.45
N ASP A 61 1.18 -4.83 -5.92
CA ASP A 61 0.30 -5.26 -7.01
C ASP A 61 -0.79 -6.14 -6.40
N CYS A 62 -2.06 -5.74 -6.52
CA CYS A 62 -3.19 -6.55 -6.07
C CYS A 62 -4.26 -6.69 -7.15
N GLN A 63 -4.89 -7.87 -7.19
CA GLN A 63 -6.01 -8.09 -8.10
C GLN A 63 -7.34 -7.98 -7.37
N TYR A 64 -7.66 -8.90 -6.46
CA TYR A 64 -8.98 -8.99 -5.81
C TYR A 64 -8.90 -8.75 -4.29
N SER A 65 -7.99 -7.88 -3.86
CA SER A 65 -7.65 -7.72 -2.45
C SER A 65 -7.74 -6.26 -2.02
N SER A 66 -8.35 -6.02 -0.86
CA SER A 66 -8.33 -4.69 -0.23
C SER A 66 -7.02 -4.48 0.51
N ILE A 67 -6.47 -3.27 0.39
CA ILE A 67 -5.19 -2.88 0.99
C ILE A 67 -5.44 -1.80 2.04
N ASP A 68 -5.02 -2.05 3.28
CA ASP A 68 -4.99 -1.05 4.34
C ASP A 68 -3.54 -0.77 4.74
N LEU A 69 -3.09 0.47 4.58
CA LEU A 69 -1.76 0.92 4.96
C LEU A 69 -1.89 2.02 6.00
N ASP A 70 -1.34 1.77 7.18
CA ASP A 70 -1.29 2.71 8.30
C ASP A 70 0.10 3.34 8.37
N PHE A 71 0.18 4.62 8.05
CA PHE A 71 1.43 5.37 8.01
C PHE A 71 1.61 6.15 9.32
N SER A 72 2.84 6.27 9.80
CA SER A 72 3.11 7.14 10.94
C SER A 72 2.70 8.58 10.65
N ASP A 73 2.23 9.32 11.65
CA ASP A 73 1.73 10.70 11.47
C ASP A 73 2.78 11.69 10.91
N ASP A 74 4.07 11.38 11.09
CA ASP A 74 5.21 12.13 10.56
C ASP A 74 5.70 11.60 9.19
N ALA A 75 5.00 10.65 8.58
CA ALA A 75 5.37 10.10 7.29
C ALA A 75 5.16 11.12 6.17
N ASN A 76 6.18 11.25 5.32
CA ASN A 76 6.17 12.15 4.17
C ASN A 76 6.65 11.38 2.94
N PHE A 77 5.79 11.24 1.93
CA PHE A 77 6.09 10.44 0.74
C PHE A 77 5.29 10.86 -0.48
N LEU A 78 5.80 10.52 -1.66
CA LEU A 78 5.04 10.61 -2.90
C LEU A 78 4.28 9.31 -3.12
N PHE A 79 3.06 9.40 -3.64
CA PHE A 79 2.28 8.24 -4.00
C PHE A 79 1.86 8.26 -5.48
N ASN A 80 1.84 7.08 -6.07
CA ASN A 80 1.27 6.81 -7.38
C ASN A 80 0.39 5.56 -7.27
N VAL A 81 -0.92 5.75 -7.44
CA VAL A 81 -1.92 4.71 -7.24
C VAL A 81 -2.74 4.57 -8.50
N TYR A 82 -2.74 3.37 -9.08
CA TYR A 82 -3.62 3.00 -10.17
C TYR A 82 -4.63 1.95 -9.68
N THR A 83 -5.90 2.19 -9.94
CA THR A 83 -6.98 1.25 -9.62
C THR A 83 -7.81 0.98 -10.87
N SER A 84 -8.25 -0.25 -11.04
CA SER A 84 -9.40 -0.62 -11.87
C SER A 84 -10.49 -1.12 -10.94
N PHE A 85 -11.76 -0.76 -11.21
CA PHE A 85 -12.93 -1.19 -10.43
C PHE A 85 -12.74 -1.11 -8.89
N GLY A 86 -12.06 -0.06 -8.44
CA GLY A 86 -11.67 0.18 -7.06
C GLY A 86 -11.48 1.67 -6.82
N ASN A 87 -11.10 2.05 -5.60
CA ASN A 87 -10.88 3.45 -5.24
C ASN A 87 -9.76 3.60 -4.21
N LEU A 88 -9.16 4.79 -4.15
CA LEU A 88 -8.21 5.21 -3.13
C LEU A 88 -8.94 6.08 -2.11
N LYS A 89 -8.96 5.66 -0.85
CA LYS A 89 -9.41 6.48 0.28
C LYS A 89 -8.20 6.95 1.06
N LEU A 90 -8.13 8.24 1.29
CA LEU A 90 -7.12 8.88 2.11
C LEU A 90 -7.74 10.10 2.77
N ASP A 91 -7.12 10.57 3.85
CA ASP A 91 -7.49 11.84 4.48
C ASP A 91 -6.93 13.00 3.64
N GLU A 92 -7.82 13.78 3.03
CA GLU A 92 -7.46 14.94 2.21
C GLU A 92 -6.76 16.06 3.00
N THR A 93 -6.88 16.07 4.33
CA THR A 93 -6.14 17.00 5.19
C THR A 93 -4.68 16.58 5.38
N LYS A 94 -4.39 15.28 5.25
CA LYS A 94 -3.04 14.70 5.35
C LYS A 94 -2.36 14.53 3.99
N ALA A 95 -3.05 14.73 2.87
CA ALA A 95 -2.50 14.49 1.54
C ALA A 95 -2.83 15.60 0.53
N LYS A 96 -1.90 15.85 -0.37
CA LYS A 96 -2.06 16.76 -1.50
C LYS A 96 -2.08 15.97 -2.80
N MET A 97 -3.22 15.95 -3.47
CA MET A 97 -3.34 15.39 -4.82
C MET A 97 -2.69 16.32 -5.85
N HIS A 98 -1.79 15.78 -6.67
CA HIS A 98 -1.17 16.51 -7.79
C HIS A 98 -1.87 16.20 -9.11
N LYS A 99 -2.26 14.94 -9.33
CA LYS A 99 -3.05 14.50 -10.47
C LYS A 99 -4.06 13.47 -10.02
N ALA A 100 -5.27 13.58 -10.55
CA ALA A 100 -6.29 12.55 -10.42
C ALA A 100 -7.01 12.43 -11.77
N SER A 101 -7.06 11.23 -12.34
CA SER A 101 -7.85 10.93 -13.53
C SER A 101 -8.73 9.73 -13.25
N GLN A 102 -10.01 9.84 -13.57
CA GLN A 102 -10.99 8.79 -13.32
C GLN A 102 -11.78 8.54 -14.61
N THR A 103 -11.92 7.27 -14.95
CA THR A 103 -12.79 6.76 -16.00
C THR A 103 -13.91 5.94 -15.36
N HIS A 104 -14.82 5.41 -16.17
CA HIS A 104 -15.89 4.54 -15.67
C HIS A 104 -15.38 3.26 -14.97
N THR A 105 -14.16 2.81 -15.30
CA THR A 105 -13.64 1.51 -14.85
C THR A 105 -12.28 1.61 -14.16
N SER A 106 -11.63 2.77 -14.14
CA SER A 106 -10.30 2.93 -13.58
C SER A 106 -10.04 4.33 -13.04
N ALA A 107 -9.16 4.44 -12.07
CA ALA A 107 -8.67 5.71 -11.56
C ALA A 107 -7.15 5.69 -11.36
N ALA A 108 -6.50 6.82 -11.65
CA ALA A 108 -5.09 7.04 -11.37
C ALA A 108 -4.94 8.28 -10.48
N TYR A 109 -4.14 8.16 -9.44
CA TYR A 109 -3.88 9.21 -8.46
C TYR A 109 -2.38 9.36 -8.27
N GLU A 110 -1.89 10.60 -8.39
CA GLU A 110 -0.52 10.99 -8.11
C GLU A 110 -0.56 12.13 -7.11
N GLY A 111 0.24 12.05 -6.05
CA GLY A 111 0.24 13.08 -5.03
C GLY A 111 1.32 12.89 -3.98
N GLN A 112 1.18 13.65 -2.90
CA GLN A 112 2.05 13.59 -1.74
C GLN A 112 1.20 13.38 -0.48
N TYR A 113 1.67 12.51 0.41
CA TYR A 113 1.15 12.37 1.76
C TYR A 113 2.11 13.04 2.76
N GLY A 114 1.57 13.70 3.77
CA GLY A 114 2.30 14.52 4.74
C GLY A 114 2.66 15.92 4.23
N SER A 115 2.95 16.84 5.16
CA SER A 115 3.23 18.26 4.88
C SER A 115 4.72 18.62 4.74
N GLY A 116 5.61 17.68 5.03
CA GLY A 116 7.07 17.83 4.96
C GLY A 116 7.68 17.43 3.62
N THR A 117 9.00 17.39 3.54
CA THR A 117 9.72 17.00 2.32
C THR A 117 9.74 15.46 2.18
N PRO A 118 9.17 14.88 1.11
CA PRO A 118 9.07 13.43 0.95
C PRO A 118 10.43 12.75 0.76
N GLY A 119 11.44 13.45 0.23
CA GLY A 119 12.75 12.85 -0.07
C GLY A 119 12.63 11.78 -1.15
N ASN A 120 13.24 10.61 -0.93
CA ASN A 120 13.20 9.48 -1.87
C ASN A 120 12.05 8.49 -1.61
N ARG A 121 11.09 8.85 -0.77
CA ARG A 121 10.07 7.93 -0.24
C ARG A 121 8.88 7.83 -1.18
N GLN A 122 8.56 6.61 -1.59
CA GLN A 122 7.55 6.36 -2.61
C GLN A 122 6.59 5.23 -2.23
N VAL A 123 5.32 5.43 -2.56
CA VAL A 123 4.25 4.44 -2.44
C VAL A 123 3.61 4.23 -3.81
N ASN A 124 3.82 3.06 -4.39
CA ASN A 124 3.32 2.69 -5.71
C ASN A 124 2.35 1.51 -5.58
N ILE A 125 1.09 1.69 -6.01
CA ILE A 125 0.07 0.64 -5.86
C ILE A 125 -0.70 0.47 -7.16
N VAL A 126 -0.86 -0.78 -7.59
CA VAL A 126 -1.73 -1.18 -8.70
C VAL A 126 -2.79 -2.13 -8.16
N SER A 127 -4.07 -1.78 -8.33
CA SER A 127 -5.21 -2.60 -7.90
C SER A 127 -6.20 -2.84 -9.05
N LYS A 128 -6.76 -4.06 -9.18
CA LYS A 128 -7.72 -4.37 -10.28
C LYS A 128 -9.19 -4.54 -9.84
N TYR A 129 -9.44 -4.84 -8.58
CA TYR A 129 -10.75 -5.07 -7.95
C TYR A 129 -10.64 -4.95 -6.42
N GLY A 130 -9.93 -3.93 -5.94
CA GLY A 130 -9.65 -3.72 -4.51
C GLY A 130 -9.71 -2.25 -4.13
N ASN A 131 -10.12 -1.99 -2.90
CA ASN A 131 -10.03 -0.64 -2.34
C ASN A 131 -8.69 -0.48 -1.64
N ILE A 132 -8.12 0.72 -1.75
CA ILE A 132 -6.86 1.08 -1.11
C ILE A 132 -7.20 2.14 -0.07
N HIS A 133 -6.79 1.93 1.18
CA HIS A 133 -6.99 2.87 2.26
C HIS A 133 -5.64 3.29 2.84
N PHE A 134 -5.37 4.58 2.82
CA PHE A 134 -4.28 5.19 3.60
C PHE A 134 -4.87 5.73 4.89
N LYS A 135 -4.30 5.32 6.03
CA LYS A 135 -4.66 5.76 7.37
C LYS A 135 -3.52 6.58 7.97
#